data_AF-A0A0G2I211-F1
#
_entry.id   AF-A0A0G2I211-F1
#
_cell.length_a   1.000
_cell.length_b   1.000
_cell.length_c   1.000
_cell.angle_alpha   90.00
_cell.angle_beta   90.00
_cell.angle_gamma   90.00
#
_symmetry.space_group_name_H-M   'P 1'
#
loop_
_entity.id
_entity.type
_entity.pdbx_description
1 polymer ?
#
loop_
_entity_poly.entity_id
_entity_poly.type
_entity_poly.pdbx_seq_one_letter_code
_entity_poly.pdbx_strand_id
1 'polypeptide(L)'
;MFFENKLVRKPDESATFVSKEQIGSVTHDNYSRVLTTCENIPPPKKQFQGPKRLYPDEPLRRCQEWTAEAIQALIDTQVLQQP
;
A
#
# COMPACT_ATOMS: atom_id res chain seq x y z
N MET A 1 12.10 -6.59 -1.66
CA MET A 1 11.57 -5.32 -1.16
C MET A 1 10.99 -5.63 0.22
N PHE A 2 11.14 -4.72 1.17
CA PHE A 2 10.58 -4.87 2.52
C PHE A 2 9.59 -3.74 2.75
N PHE A 3 8.56 -4.01 3.56
CA PHE A 3 7.65 -2.96 4.00
C PHE A 3 8.40 -2.05 4.99
N GLU A 4 8.17 -0.74 4.89
CA GLU A 4 8.78 0.24 5.77
C GLU A 4 7.75 1.30 6.15
N ASN A 5 7.56 1.53 7.45
CA ASN A 5 6.86 2.69 7.97
C ASN A 5 7.87 3.77 8.34
N LYS A 6 7.80 4.94 7.70
CA LYS A 6 8.73 6.06 7.91
C LYS A 6 7.97 7.31 8.30
N LEU A 7 8.57 8.11 9.18
CA LEU A 7 8.15 9.48 9.38
C LEU A 7 8.39 10.26 8.08
N VAL A 8 7.29 10.68 7.44
CA VAL A 8 7.32 11.47 6.21
C VAL A 8 6.59 12.79 6.42
N ARG A 9 7.02 13.82 5.71
CA ARG A 9 6.28 15.09 5.63
C ARG A 9 4.99 14.90 4.83
N LYS A 10 4.10 15.89 4.88
CA LYS A 10 2.87 15.84 4.09
C LYS A 10 3.21 15.69 2.60
N PRO A 11 2.62 14.73 1.87
CA PRO A 11 2.93 14.52 0.46
C PRO A 11 2.78 15.79 -0.38
N ASP A 12 1.77 16.62 -0.09
CA ASP A 12 1.49 17.88 -0.78
C ASP A 12 2.53 18.99 -0.56
N GLU A 13 3.49 18.82 0.35
CA GLU A 13 4.64 19.73 0.51
C GLU A 13 5.82 19.36 -0.42
N SER A 14 5.76 18.22 -1.12
CA SER A 14 6.81 17.82 -2.07
C SER A 14 6.68 18.53 -3.40
N ALA A 15 7.80 18.98 -3.98
CA ALA A 15 7.84 19.51 -5.35
C ALA A 15 7.45 18.46 -6.42
N THR A 16 7.46 17.17 -6.07
CA THR A 16 7.05 16.07 -6.95
C THR A 16 5.61 15.60 -6.73
N PHE A 17 4.84 16.29 -5.88
CA PHE A 17 3.45 15.95 -5.65
C PHE A 17 2.60 16.23 -6.91
N VAL A 18 1.71 15.29 -7.25
CA VAL A 18 0.81 15.43 -8.40
C VAL A 18 -0.62 15.66 -7.92
N SER A 19 -1.17 14.71 -7.17
CA SER A 19 -2.53 14.78 -6.63
C SER A 19 -2.73 13.77 -5.49
N LYS A 20 -3.86 13.88 -4.78
CA LYS A 20 -4.39 12.88 -3.86
C LYS A 20 -5.90 12.89 -3.91
N GLU A 21 -6.52 11.76 -3.62
CA GLU A 21 -7.97 11.61 -3.52
C GLU A 21 -8.34 10.95 -2.18
N GLN A 22 -9.56 11.22 -1.70
CA GLN A 22 -10.08 10.58 -0.50
C GLN A 22 -10.63 9.20 -0.85
N ILE A 23 -10.10 8.16 -0.19
CA ILE A 23 -10.53 6.77 -0.38
C ILE A 23 -11.47 6.25 0.73
N GLY A 24 -11.66 7.04 1.80
CA GLY A 24 -12.49 6.69 2.95
C GLY A 24 -12.09 7.44 4.22
N SER A 25 -12.57 6.97 5.36
CA SER A 25 -12.28 7.52 6.69
C SER A 25 -11.96 6.41 7.69
N VAL A 26 -11.21 6.75 8.75
CA VAL A 26 -10.84 5.82 9.81
C VAL A 26 -11.15 6.49 11.15
N THR A 27 -11.79 5.78 12.06
CA THR A 27 -12.00 6.26 13.43
C THR A 27 -10.71 6.23 14.23
N HIS A 28 -10.59 7.08 15.24
CA HIS A 28 -9.38 7.13 16.07
C HIS A 28 -9.03 5.76 16.70
N ASP A 29 -10.04 4.99 17.12
CA ASP A 29 -9.85 3.65 17.71
C ASP A 29 -9.22 2.64 16.74
N ASN A 30 -9.32 2.89 15.44
CA ASN A 30 -8.79 2.02 14.39
C ASN A 30 -7.39 2.45 13.89
N TYR A 31 -6.81 3.54 14.41
CA TYR A 31 -5.53 4.06 13.91
C TYR A 31 -4.38 3.04 13.98
N SER A 32 -4.25 2.32 15.09
CA SER A 32 -3.22 1.29 15.24
C SER A 32 -3.40 0.13 14.25
N ARG A 33 -4.66 -0.20 13.92
CA ARG A 33 -5.01 -1.30 13.01
C ARG A 33 -4.65 -0.99 11.56
N VAL A 34 -4.58 0.29 11.16
CA VAL A 34 -4.17 0.67 9.79
C VAL A 34 -2.79 0.10 9.47
N LEU A 35 -1.81 0.35 10.35
CA LEU A 35 -0.44 -0.10 10.14
C LEU A 35 -0.36 -1.63 10.15
N THR A 36 -0.96 -2.27 11.16
CA THR A 36 -0.96 -3.74 11.28
C THR A 36 -1.59 -4.42 10.07
N THR A 37 -2.70 -3.90 9.53
CA THR A 37 -3.33 -4.45 8.32
C THR A 37 -2.40 -4.31 7.11
N CYS A 38 -1.76 -3.16 6.91
CA CYS A 38 -0.80 -2.96 5.83
C CYS A 38 0.42 -3.90 5.94
N GLU A 39 0.97 -4.08 7.13
CA GLU A 39 2.13 -4.95 7.37
C GLU A 39 1.86 -6.43 7.06
N ASN A 40 0.61 -6.88 7.20
CA ASN A 40 0.21 -8.24 6.87
C ASN A 40 0.12 -8.51 5.36
N ILE A 41 0.14 -7.47 4.52
CA ILE A 41 0.18 -7.64 3.06
C ILE A 41 1.64 -7.66 2.61
N PRO A 42 2.16 -8.80 2.09
CA PRO A 42 3.57 -8.89 1.76
C PRO A 42 3.91 -7.94 0.60
N PRO A 43 5.01 -7.17 0.66
CA PRO A 43 5.43 -6.31 -0.43
C PRO A 43 5.78 -7.13 -1.68
N PRO A 44 5.83 -6.51 -2.88
CA PRO A 44 6.24 -7.22 -4.09
C PRO A 44 7.62 -7.87 -3.94
N LYS A 45 7.70 -9.16 -4.26
CA LYS A 45 8.97 -9.90 -4.32
C LYS A 45 9.85 -9.36 -5.45
N LYS A 46 11.14 -9.69 -5.42
CA LYS A 46 12.03 -9.40 -6.56
C LYS A 46 11.52 -10.18 -7.77
N GLN A 47 11.09 -9.50 -8.82
CA GLN A 47 10.46 -10.16 -9.99
C GLN A 47 11.39 -10.32 -11.19
N PHE A 48 12.52 -9.61 -11.20
CA PHE A 48 13.49 -9.63 -12.29
C PHE A 48 14.92 -9.81 -11.78
N GLN A 49 15.75 -10.45 -12.60
CA GLN A 49 17.20 -10.45 -12.49
C GLN A 49 17.76 -9.93 -13.82
N GLY A 50 18.15 -8.65 -13.83
CA GLY A 50 18.41 -7.94 -15.09
C GLY A 50 17.15 -7.91 -15.96
N PRO A 51 17.22 -8.21 -17.27
CA PRO A 51 16.05 -8.26 -18.15
C PRO A 51 15.20 -9.54 -17.99
N LYS A 52 15.68 -10.55 -17.23
CA LYS A 52 15.00 -11.85 -17.11
C LYS A 52 13.94 -11.82 -16.01
N ARG A 53 12.70 -12.23 -16.33
CA ARG A 53 11.65 -12.51 -15.34
C ARG A 53 12.03 -13.72 -14.49
N LEU A 54 11.92 -13.58 -13.17
CA LEU A 54 12.15 -14.66 -12.21
C LEU A 54 10.93 -15.59 -12.09
N TYR A 55 9.73 -15.05 -12.29
CA TYR A 55 8.47 -15.78 -12.23
C TYR A 55 7.67 -15.47 -13.51
N PRO A 56 7.93 -16.19 -14.62
CA PRO A 56 7.33 -15.86 -15.92
C PRO A 56 5.82 -16.12 -15.98
N ASP A 57 5.32 -17.07 -15.18
CA ASP A 57 3.92 -17.49 -15.15
C ASP A 57 3.06 -16.69 -14.14
N GLU A 58 3.69 -15.81 -13.35
CA GLU A 58 2.99 -14.91 -12.44
C GLU A 58 2.84 -13.51 -13.07
N PRO A 59 1.70 -12.83 -12.86
CA PRO A 59 1.56 -11.44 -13.28
C PRO A 59 2.55 -10.55 -12.54
N LEU A 60 2.94 -9.45 -13.19
CA LEU A 60 3.76 -8.45 -12.52
C LEU A 60 2.95 -7.75 -11.43
N ARG A 61 3.47 -7.76 -10.22
CA ARG A 61 2.91 -7.07 -9.06
C ARG A 61 3.79 -5.87 -8.72
N ARG A 62 3.31 -4.65 -8.97
CA ARG A 62 4.02 -3.41 -8.63
C ARG A 62 3.52 -2.91 -7.28
N CYS A 63 4.02 -1.74 -6.88
CA CYS A 63 3.57 -1.11 -5.64
C CYS A 63 2.09 -0.72 -5.71
N GLN A 64 1.56 -0.40 -6.90
CA GLN A 64 0.16 -0.04 -7.08
C GLN A 64 -0.80 -1.21 -6.81
N GLU A 65 -0.45 -2.41 -7.26
CA GLU A 65 -1.20 -3.63 -6.99
C GLU A 65 -1.19 -3.93 -5.48
N TRP A 66 -0.03 -3.79 -4.82
CA TRP A 66 0.06 -3.89 -3.36
C TRP A 66 -0.82 -2.85 -2.66
N THR A 67 -0.83 -1.60 -3.12
CA THR A 67 -1.66 -0.54 -2.54
C THR A 67 -3.15 -0.87 -2.66
N ALA A 68 -3.59 -1.39 -3.82
CA ALA A 68 -4.97 -1.81 -4.02
C ALA A 68 -5.37 -2.95 -3.06
N GLU A 69 -4.49 -3.95 -2.89
CA GLU A 69 -4.69 -5.06 -1.95
C GLU A 69 -4.77 -4.57 -0.49
N ALA A 70 -3.89 -3.64 -0.10
CA ALA A 70 -3.90 -3.06 1.24
C ALA A 70 -5.17 -2.24 1.52
N ILE A 71 -5.63 -1.43 0.55
CA ILE A 71 -6.90 -0.70 0.64
C ILE A 71 -8.06 -1.68 0.80
N GLN A 72 -8.12 -2.74 -0.02
CA GLN A 72 -9.17 -3.75 0.08
C GLN A 72 -9.17 -4.44 1.45
N ALA A 73 -7.99 -4.82 1.96
CA ALA A 73 -7.88 -5.42 3.29
C ALA A 73 -8.36 -4.49 4.41
N LEU A 74 -8.10 -3.18 4.30
CA LEU A 74 -8.60 -2.19 5.26
C LEU A 74 -10.13 -2.07 5.22
N ILE A 75 -10.74 -2.18 4.04
CA ILE A 75 -12.20 -2.20 3.85
C ILE A 75 -12.79 -3.48 4.45
N ASP A 76 -12.25 -4.64 4.08
CA ASP A 76 -12.74 -5.95 4.52
C ASP A 76 -12.67 -6.11 6.05
N THR A 77 -11.64 -5.53 6.67
CA THR A 77 -11.46 -5.52 8.13
C THR A 77 -12.21 -4.40 8.85
N GLN A 78 -13.01 -3.63 8.12
CA GLN A 78 -13.82 -2.50 8.61
C GLN A 78 -12.99 -1.42 9.31
N VAL A 79 -11.71 -1.31 8.96
CA VAL A 79 -10.80 -0.25 9.42
C VAL A 79 -11.06 1.02 8.61
N LEU A 80 -11.14 0.87 7.28
CA LEU A 80 -11.47 1.95 6.36
C LEU A 80 -12.96 1.94 6.04
N GLN A 81 -13.64 3.02 6.39
CA GLN A 81 -15.05 3.24 6.12
C GLN A 81 -15.17 4.03 4.81
N GLN A 82 -15.77 3.42 3.79
CA GLN A 82 -16.06 4.09 2.53
C GLN A 82 -17.31 4.97 2.69
N PRO A 83 -17.38 6.10 1.96
CA PRO A 83 -18.56 6.97 1.96
C PRO A 83 -19.81 6.29 1.38
#